data_AF-A0ABD5RV25-F1
#
_entry.id   AF-A0ABD5RV25-F1
#
_cell.length_a   1.000
_cell.length_b   1.000
_cell.length_c   1.000
_cell.angle_alpha   90.00
_cell.angle_beta   90.00
_cell.angle_gamma   90.00
#
_symmetry.space_group_name_H-M   'P 1'
#
loop_
_entity.id
_entity.type
_entity.pdbx_description
1 polymer ?
#
loop_
_entity_poly.entity_id
_entity_poly.type
_entity_poly.pdbx_seq_one_letter_code
_entity_poly.pdbx_strand_id
1 'polypeptide(L)'
;MSVGSLFGSRGTWSSFCGVDQSVFEEQLRAALDTSDYEYRREEGPGSFMLGQEASGRYTVDTPDGDVEIRVYYASGDPMLRFLSSFRSGGDEALGGVCVVRVRGADEGVEPHLRHVFSAVADRLPRAPDEVAHHPRFRIAPLARWRIRRQWRRWLDD
;
A
#
# COMPACT_ATOMS: atom_id res chain seq x y z
N MET A 1 20.92 2.92 -19.61
CA MET A 1 20.38 3.04 -18.23
C MET A 1 18.93 3.50 -18.36
N SER A 2 17.99 2.57 -18.26
CA SER A 2 16.57 2.85 -18.54
C SER A 2 15.83 3.24 -17.27
N VAL A 3 15.18 4.41 -17.31
CA VAL A 3 14.13 4.81 -16.38
C VAL A 3 12.89 4.00 -16.76
N GLY A 4 12.70 2.84 -16.14
CA GLY A 4 11.58 1.96 -16.41
C GLY A 4 11.21 1.14 -15.17
N SER A 5 9.92 1.12 -14.86
CA SER A 5 9.24 0.29 -13.84
C SER A 5 9.08 0.88 -12.42
N LEU A 6 8.41 2.04 -12.35
CA LEU A 6 7.29 2.19 -11.40
C LEU A 6 5.91 2.02 -12.09
N PHE A 7 5.93 1.74 -13.39
CA PHE A 7 4.81 1.17 -14.11
C PHE A 7 4.71 -0.29 -13.71
N GLY A 8 3.52 -0.73 -13.31
CA GLY A 8 3.25 -2.14 -13.01
C GLY A 8 3.85 -3.00 -14.11
N SER A 9 4.92 -3.72 -13.77
CA SER A 9 5.19 -5.00 -14.42
C SER A 9 3.89 -5.81 -14.33
N ARG A 10 3.52 -6.54 -15.39
CA ARG A 10 2.34 -7.44 -15.38
C ARG A 10 2.23 -8.12 -14.00
N GLY A 11 1.08 -7.97 -13.36
CA GLY A 11 0.81 -8.52 -12.03
C GLY A 11 1.28 -7.70 -10.82
N THR A 12 1.75 -6.45 -10.94
CA THR A 12 2.09 -5.59 -9.77
C THR A 12 1.23 -4.32 -9.67
N TRP A 13 0.59 -4.12 -8.53
CA TRP A 13 -0.18 -2.92 -8.15
C TRP A 13 0.43 -2.26 -6.92
N SER A 14 0.30 -0.94 -6.79
CA SER A 14 0.64 -0.22 -5.54
C SER A 14 -0.14 1.08 -5.39
N SER A 15 -0.45 1.45 -4.15
CA SER A 15 -1.07 2.72 -3.80
C SER A 15 -0.74 3.17 -2.38
N PHE A 16 -0.98 4.45 -2.09
CA PHE A 16 -0.96 4.97 -0.73
C PHE A 16 -2.26 4.59 -0.01
N CYS A 17 -2.17 4.28 1.28
CA CYS A 17 -3.30 4.07 2.15
C CYS A 17 -3.40 5.21 3.18
N GLY A 18 -4.62 5.63 3.50
CA GLY A 18 -4.93 6.71 4.43
C GLY A 18 -4.67 6.42 5.92
N VAL A 19 -3.97 5.34 6.26
CA VAL A 19 -3.68 4.96 7.65
C VAL A 19 -2.21 4.61 7.84
N ASP A 20 -1.76 4.58 9.08
CA ASP A 20 -0.42 4.11 9.44
C ASP A 20 -0.18 2.65 9.05
N GLN A 21 1.09 2.29 8.84
CA GLN A 21 1.49 0.93 8.51
C GLN A 21 1.00 -0.08 9.55
N SER A 22 1.22 0.20 10.84
CA SER A 22 0.85 -0.70 11.93
C SER A 22 -0.66 -0.97 11.96
N VAL A 23 -1.47 0.08 11.78
CA VAL A 23 -2.93 -0.02 11.70
C VAL A 23 -3.35 -0.85 10.49
N PHE A 24 -2.78 -0.59 9.32
CA PHE A 24 -3.09 -1.38 8.13
C PHE A 24 -2.69 -2.85 8.28
N GLU A 25 -1.50 -3.13 8.80
CA GLU A 25 -1.02 -4.50 9.03
C GLU A 25 -1.83 -5.26 10.08
N GLU A 26 -2.31 -4.57 11.12
CA GLU A 26 -3.24 -5.15 12.08
C GLU A 26 -4.54 -5.57 11.42
N GLN A 27 -5.16 -4.68 10.64
CA GLN A 27 -6.43 -4.99 9.97
C GLN A 27 -6.26 -5.99 8.82
N LEU A 28 -5.13 -5.99 8.12
CA LEU A 28 -4.79 -7.00 7.11
C LEU A 28 -4.69 -8.39 7.73
N ARG A 29 -3.99 -8.52 8.87
CA ARG A 29 -3.94 -9.79 9.60
C ARG A 29 -5.33 -10.21 10.06
N ALA A 30 -6.10 -9.31 10.67
CA ALA A 30 -7.45 -9.62 11.09
C ALA A 30 -8.35 -10.08 9.94
N ALA A 31 -8.21 -9.49 8.74
CA ALA A 31 -8.95 -9.93 7.55
C ALA A 31 -8.50 -11.31 7.07
N LEU A 32 -7.18 -11.56 7.01
CA LEU A 32 -6.62 -12.84 6.60
C LEU A 32 -6.93 -13.96 7.60
N ASP A 33 -6.88 -13.69 8.91
CA ASP A 33 -7.22 -14.62 9.99
C ASP A 33 -8.70 -15.02 9.96
N THR A 34 -9.57 -14.17 9.41
CA THR A 34 -11.00 -14.47 9.21
C THR A 34 -11.30 -15.08 7.83
N SER A 35 -10.30 -15.18 6.96
CA SER A 35 -10.42 -15.78 5.64
C SER A 35 -9.97 -17.24 5.66
N ASP A 36 -10.37 -18.01 4.67
CA ASP A 36 -9.90 -19.39 4.50
C ASP A 36 -8.52 -19.48 3.81
N TYR A 37 -7.82 -18.36 3.62
CA TYR A 37 -6.52 -18.33 2.95
C TYR A 37 -5.39 -18.58 3.94
N GLU A 38 -4.50 -19.51 3.59
CA GLU A 38 -3.24 -19.65 4.29
C GLU A 38 -2.33 -18.46 3.97
N TYR A 39 -1.62 -17.93 4.96
CA TYR A 39 -0.67 -16.86 4.71
C TYR A 39 0.58 -16.97 5.59
N ARG A 40 1.69 -16.46 5.07
CA ARG A 40 2.95 -16.30 5.81
C ARG A 40 3.30 -14.83 5.93
N ARG A 41 3.58 -14.39 7.16
CA ARG A 41 4.16 -13.08 7.43
C ARG A 41 5.68 -13.19 7.60
N GLU A 42 6.40 -12.35 6.88
CA GLU A 42 7.84 -12.16 7.02
C GLU A 42 8.11 -10.67 7.26
N GLU A 43 9.15 -10.37 8.03
CA GLU A 43 9.70 -9.01 8.05
C GLU A 43 10.56 -8.83 6.80
N GLY A 44 10.14 -7.92 5.93
CA GLY A 44 10.86 -7.54 4.74
C GLY A 44 11.77 -6.34 5.00
N PRO A 45 12.89 -6.20 4.26
CA PRO A 45 13.68 -4.97 4.32
C PRO A 45 12.79 -3.79 3.93
N GLY A 46 13.01 -2.64 4.58
CA GLY A 46 12.40 -1.38 4.17
C GLY A 46 12.72 -1.07 2.71
N SER A 47 11.91 -0.21 2.10
CA SER A 47 12.19 0.25 0.74
C SER A 47 13.18 1.42 0.81
N PHE A 48 14.34 1.31 0.16
CA PHE A 48 15.26 2.45 0.03
C PHE A 48 14.59 3.74 -0.50
N MET A 49 13.44 3.61 -1.21
CA MET A 49 12.64 4.72 -1.71
C MET A 49 11.52 5.21 -0.78
N LEU A 50 11.12 4.46 0.25
CA LEU A 50 9.98 4.77 1.14
C LEU A 50 10.32 4.77 2.64
N GLY A 51 11.56 4.44 3.00
CA GLY A 51 12.03 4.36 4.39
C GLY A 51 12.84 3.08 4.66
N GLN A 52 13.81 3.14 5.57
CA GLN A 52 14.55 1.96 6.02
C GLN A 52 13.79 1.11 7.05
N GLU A 53 12.61 1.56 7.49
CA GLU A 53 11.78 0.83 8.44
C GLU A 53 11.31 -0.50 7.85
N ALA A 54 11.26 -1.54 8.70
CA ALA A 54 10.87 -2.88 8.30
C ALA A 54 9.46 -2.86 7.68
N SER A 55 9.31 -3.54 6.54
CA SER A 55 8.02 -3.71 5.89
C SER A 55 7.40 -5.05 6.28
N GLY A 56 6.10 -5.09 6.51
CA GLY A 56 5.38 -6.35 6.60
C GLY A 56 5.24 -6.95 5.21
N ARG A 57 5.76 -8.16 5.00
CA ARG A 57 5.57 -8.95 3.78
C ARG A 57 4.62 -10.10 4.09
N TYR A 58 3.54 -10.20 3.33
CA TYR A 58 2.51 -11.21 3.45
C TYR A 58 2.46 -11.99 2.15
N THR A 59 2.80 -13.27 2.19
CA THR A 59 2.55 -14.21 1.09
C THR A 59 1.26 -14.93 1.40
N VAL A 60 0.24 -14.76 0.57
CA VAL A 60 -1.10 -15.32 0.72
C VAL A 60 -1.30 -16.38 -0.36
N ASP A 61 -1.57 -17.61 0.06
CA ASP A 61 -1.92 -18.71 -0.83
C ASP A 61 -3.42 -18.65 -1.11
N THR A 62 -3.78 -18.38 -2.36
CA THR A 62 -5.18 -18.36 -2.79
C THR A 62 -5.44 -19.53 -3.75
N PRO A 63 -6.69 -20.01 -3.85
CA PRO A 63 -7.03 -21.10 -4.77
C PRO A 63 -6.56 -20.89 -6.22
N ASP A 64 -6.51 -19.64 -6.67
CA ASP A 64 -6.15 -19.23 -8.03
C ASP A 64 -4.70 -18.73 -8.17
N GLY A 65 -3.89 -18.82 -7.10
CA GLY A 65 -2.45 -18.56 -7.11
C GLY A 65 -1.94 -17.70 -5.95
N ASP A 66 -0.63 -17.71 -5.77
CA ASP A 66 0.04 -16.96 -4.69
C ASP A 66 0.07 -15.45 -4.96
N VAL A 67 -0.22 -14.67 -3.92
CA VAL A 67 -0.05 -13.21 -3.92
C VAL A 67 0.86 -12.74 -2.81
N GLU A 68 1.70 -11.77 -3.15
CA GLU A 68 2.50 -11.05 -2.18
C GLU A 68 1.92 -9.65 -1.93
N ILE A 69 1.56 -9.37 -0.67
CA ILE A 69 1.17 -8.04 -0.18
C ILE A 69 2.33 -7.50 0.66
N ARG A 70 2.80 -6.31 0.35
CA ARG A 70 3.79 -5.59 1.16
C ARG A 70 3.20 -4.29 1.66
N VAL A 71 3.42 -4.02 2.94
CA VAL A 71 3.02 -2.77 3.58
C VAL A 71 4.28 -2.06 4.02
N TYR A 72 4.53 -0.91 3.42
CA TYR A 72 5.69 -0.08 3.73
C TYR A 72 5.26 1.06 4.63
N TYR A 73 6.09 1.34 5.63
CA TYR A 73 6.08 2.66 6.26
C TYR A 73 6.32 3.73 5.20
N ALA A 74 5.71 4.89 5.37
CA ALA A 74 6.00 6.06 4.58
C ALA A 74 6.85 7.04 5.41
N SER A 75 8.10 6.70 5.74
CA SER A 75 9.07 7.71 6.22
C SER A 75 9.74 8.37 5.04
N GLY A 76 9.84 9.70 5.06
CA GLY A 76 10.76 10.41 4.17
C GLY A 76 10.42 10.25 2.69
N ASP A 77 9.30 10.82 2.31
CA ASP A 77 9.05 11.47 1.01
C ASP A 77 9.73 10.88 -0.27
N PRO A 78 9.06 9.94 -0.97
CA PRO A 78 9.50 9.43 -2.28
C PRO A 78 9.50 10.47 -3.43
N MET A 79 8.87 11.65 -3.26
CA MET A 79 8.88 12.70 -4.30
C MET A 79 9.82 13.87 -3.98
N LEU A 80 10.22 14.10 -2.73
CA LEU A 80 11.20 15.09 -2.33
C LEU A 80 12.56 14.69 -2.86
N ARG A 81 12.88 13.40 -2.98
CA ARG A 81 14.08 12.97 -3.72
C ARG A 81 14.05 13.29 -5.23
N PHE A 82 12.88 13.52 -5.81
CA PHE A 82 12.74 14.02 -7.20
C PHE A 82 12.77 15.55 -7.30
N LEU A 83 12.59 16.28 -6.20
CA LEU A 83 12.53 17.75 -6.14
C LEU A 83 13.60 18.38 -5.22
N SER A 84 14.54 17.60 -4.69
CA SER A 84 15.55 18.01 -3.70
C SER A 84 16.71 18.83 -4.28
N SER A 85 16.41 19.75 -5.19
CA SER A 85 17.25 20.94 -5.36
C SER A 85 16.82 22.08 -4.42
N PHE A 86 15.69 21.95 -3.72
CA PHE A 86 15.23 22.96 -2.77
C PHE A 86 14.80 22.33 -1.44
N ARG A 87 15.61 22.62 -0.41
CA ARG A 87 15.39 22.46 1.04
C ARG A 87 15.81 21.13 1.67
N SER A 88 16.99 21.21 2.29
CA SER A 88 17.37 20.45 3.48
C SER A 88 16.55 20.95 4.69
N GLY A 89 15.95 20.05 5.45
CA GLY A 89 15.43 20.32 6.79
C GLY A 89 14.13 19.60 7.12
N GLY A 90 14.20 18.63 8.04
CA GLY A 90 13.05 18.05 8.74
C GLY A 90 12.79 16.58 8.41
N ASP A 91 13.38 15.69 9.19
CA ASP A 91 13.08 14.25 9.24
C ASP A 91 11.79 14.03 10.06
N GLU A 92 10.69 14.66 9.64
CA GLU A 92 9.40 14.52 10.32
C GLU A 92 8.70 13.26 9.80
N ALA A 93 8.58 12.26 10.68
CA ALA A 93 7.71 11.12 10.50
C ALA A 93 6.30 11.60 10.14
N LEU A 94 5.93 11.39 8.88
CA LEU A 94 4.62 11.72 8.33
C LEU A 94 3.63 10.61 8.70
N GLY A 95 3.26 10.57 9.98
CA GLY A 95 2.25 9.65 10.49
C GLY A 95 0.91 9.80 9.75
N GLY A 96 0.19 8.69 9.64
CA GLY A 96 -1.16 8.60 9.12
C GLY A 96 -1.27 8.12 7.68
N VAL A 97 -0.19 7.72 7.00
CA VAL A 97 -0.26 7.07 5.68
C VAL A 97 0.77 5.96 5.54
N CYS A 98 0.48 4.96 4.72
CA CYS A 98 1.41 3.89 4.36
C CYS A 98 1.34 3.59 2.85
N VAL A 99 2.24 2.73 2.34
CA VAL A 99 2.18 2.27 0.94
C VAL A 99 1.91 0.78 0.92
N VAL A 100 0.86 0.39 0.20
CA VAL A 100 0.50 -1.00 -0.03
C VAL A 100 0.94 -1.38 -1.45
N ARG A 101 1.67 -2.48 -1.57
CA ARG A 101 2.08 -3.05 -2.85
C ARG A 101 1.59 -4.49 -2.93
N VAL A 102 1.05 -4.86 -4.08
CA VAL A 102 0.56 -6.20 -4.36
C VAL A 102 1.27 -6.72 -5.59
N ARG A 103 1.77 -7.95 -5.52
CA ARG A 103 2.40 -8.66 -6.64
C ARG A 103 1.73 -10.02 -6.81
N GLY A 104 1.52 -10.45 -8.06
CA GLY A 104 0.70 -11.62 -8.40
C GLY A 104 -0.78 -11.28 -8.62
N ALA A 105 -1.11 -9.99 -8.81
CA ALA A 105 -2.48 -9.51 -9.00
C ALA A 105 -3.00 -9.76 -10.43
N ASP A 106 -3.04 -11.03 -10.82
CA ASP A 106 -3.57 -11.51 -12.10
C ASP A 106 -5.09 -11.71 -12.02
N GLU A 107 -5.77 -11.90 -13.16
CA GLU A 107 -7.24 -11.90 -13.23
C GLU A 107 -7.91 -12.96 -12.35
N GLY A 108 -7.28 -14.13 -12.16
CA GLY A 108 -7.80 -15.19 -11.30
C GLY A 108 -7.78 -14.84 -9.81
N VAL A 109 -6.75 -14.13 -9.34
CA VAL A 109 -6.60 -13.81 -7.91
C VAL A 109 -7.33 -12.51 -7.51
N GLU A 110 -7.75 -11.71 -8.50
CA GLU A 110 -8.41 -10.43 -8.26
C GLU A 110 -9.67 -10.53 -7.36
N PRO A 111 -10.58 -11.50 -7.51
CA PRO A 111 -11.73 -11.68 -6.62
C PRO A 111 -11.32 -11.94 -5.16
N HIS A 112 -10.28 -12.75 -4.94
CA HIS A 112 -9.76 -13.03 -3.60
C HIS A 112 -9.18 -11.77 -2.95
N LEU A 113 -8.43 -10.96 -3.72
CA LEU A 113 -7.90 -9.69 -3.24
C LEU A 113 -8.98 -8.65 -2.97
N ARG A 114 -10.04 -8.60 -3.79
CA ARG A 114 -11.22 -7.75 -3.51
C ARG A 114 -11.86 -8.14 -2.19
N HIS A 115 -12.05 -9.43 -1.94
CA HIS A 115 -12.59 -9.92 -0.67
C HIS A 115 -11.72 -9.51 0.52
N VAL A 116 -10.40 -9.76 0.46
CA VAL A 116 -9.46 -9.39 1.53
C VAL A 116 -9.43 -7.89 1.74
N PHE A 117 -9.28 -7.07 0.69
CA PHE A 117 -9.17 -5.62 0.85
C PHE A 117 -10.47 -4.95 1.23
N SER A 118 -11.63 -5.49 0.84
CA SER A 118 -12.92 -5.01 1.34
C SER A 118 -13.05 -5.28 2.85
N ALA A 119 -12.69 -6.49 3.29
CA ALA A 119 -12.66 -6.84 4.72
C ALA A 119 -11.68 -5.96 5.51
N VAL A 120 -10.52 -5.61 4.95
CA VAL A 120 -9.60 -4.63 5.55
C VAL A 120 -10.27 -3.26 5.64
N ALA A 121 -10.81 -2.76 4.53
CA ALA A 121 -11.41 -1.43 4.46
C ALA A 121 -12.54 -1.23 5.48
N ASP A 122 -13.38 -2.25 5.69
CA ASP A 122 -14.49 -2.23 6.65
C ASP A 122 -14.04 -2.06 8.10
N ARG A 123 -12.79 -2.44 8.41
CA ARG A 123 -12.22 -2.38 9.76
C ARG A 123 -11.33 -1.16 9.98
N LEU A 124 -10.97 -0.44 8.92
CA LEU A 124 -10.11 0.73 9.04
C LEU A 124 -10.87 1.92 9.66
N PRO A 125 -10.20 2.75 10.47
CA PRO A 125 -10.82 3.96 11.02
C PRO A 125 -11.18 5.00 9.94
N ARG A 126 -10.58 4.89 8.76
CA ARG A 126 -10.79 5.76 7.58
C ARG A 126 -10.65 4.93 6.31
N ALA A 127 -11.34 5.34 5.25
CA ALA A 127 -11.27 4.62 3.97
C ALA A 127 -9.83 4.58 3.43
N PRO A 128 -9.40 3.48 2.76
CA PRO A 128 -8.04 3.37 2.24
C PRO A 128 -7.61 4.51 1.32
N ASP A 129 -8.53 5.08 0.54
CA ASP A 129 -8.26 6.18 -0.38
C ASP A 129 -8.35 7.58 0.27
N GLU A 130 -8.78 7.68 1.53
CA GLU A 130 -8.90 8.92 2.28
C GLU A 130 -7.54 9.38 2.82
N VAL A 131 -6.71 9.91 1.91
CA VAL A 131 -5.37 10.42 2.24
C VAL A 131 -5.34 11.92 2.55
N ALA A 132 -6.49 12.61 2.47
CA ALA A 132 -6.57 14.07 2.52
C ALA A 132 -6.27 14.67 3.89
N HIS A 133 -6.33 13.91 4.98
CA HIS A 133 -5.89 14.34 6.30
C HIS A 133 -4.39 14.67 6.32
N HIS A 134 -3.60 14.01 5.48
CA HIS A 134 -2.17 14.20 5.40
C HIS A 134 -1.82 15.50 4.66
N PRO A 135 -0.97 16.40 5.22
CA PRO A 135 -0.71 17.74 4.68
C PRO A 135 -0.37 17.78 3.19
N ARG A 136 0.42 16.80 2.71
CA ARG A 136 0.82 16.70 1.30
C ARG A 136 -0.33 16.43 0.34
N PHE A 137 -1.30 15.61 0.74
CA PHE A 137 -2.42 15.27 -0.14
C PHE A 137 -3.54 16.31 -0.08
N ARG A 138 -3.60 17.15 0.95
CA ARG A 138 -4.53 18.31 1.02
C ARG A 138 -4.41 19.18 -0.23
N ILE A 139 -3.18 19.48 -0.65
CA ILE A 139 -2.89 20.36 -1.80
C ILE A 139 -2.70 19.61 -3.13
N ALA A 140 -2.82 18.28 -3.16
CA ALA A 140 -2.55 17.46 -4.34
C ALA A 140 -3.81 16.73 -4.85
N PRO A 141 -4.78 17.44 -5.47
CA PRO A 141 -6.05 16.85 -5.90
C PRO A 141 -5.87 15.73 -6.95
N LEU A 142 -4.92 15.87 -7.88
CA LEU A 142 -4.64 14.85 -8.88
C LEU A 142 -4.10 13.55 -8.26
N ALA A 143 -3.24 13.67 -7.24
CA ALA A 143 -2.72 12.51 -6.52
C ALA A 143 -3.84 11.79 -5.75
N ARG A 144 -4.73 12.53 -5.08
CA ARG A 144 -5.92 11.98 -4.41
C ARG A 144 -6.83 11.25 -5.38
N TRP A 145 -7.14 11.86 -6.52
CA TRP A 145 -7.96 11.22 -7.55
C TRP A 145 -7.33 9.92 -8.05
N ARG A 146 -6.01 9.91 -8.27
CA ARG A 146 -5.28 8.72 -8.69
C ARG A 146 -5.34 7.62 -7.62
N ILE A 147 -5.11 7.94 -6.35
CA ILE A 147 -5.16 6.99 -5.23
C ILE A 147 -6.56 6.37 -5.14
N ARG A 148 -7.61 7.21 -5.18
CA ARG A 148 -9.00 6.74 -5.25
C ARG A 148 -9.23 5.78 -6.40
N ARG A 149 -8.80 6.14 -7.61
CA ARG A 149 -8.93 5.26 -8.78
C ARG A 149 -8.16 3.94 -8.62
N GLN A 150 -7.01 3.94 -7.93
CA GLN A 150 -6.24 2.73 -7.69
C GLN A 150 -6.95 1.79 -6.71
N TRP A 151 -7.53 2.31 -5.63
CA TRP A 151 -8.26 1.52 -4.64
C TRP A 151 -9.58 0.97 -5.13
N ARG A 152 -10.26 1.69 -6.03
CA ARG A 152 -11.50 1.21 -6.68
C ARG A 152 -11.37 -0.16 -7.34
N ARG A 153 -10.18 -0.53 -7.84
CA ARG A 153 -9.93 -1.88 -8.37
C ARG A 153 -10.29 -2.98 -7.37
N TRP A 154 -10.09 -2.70 -6.08
CA TRP A 154 -10.27 -3.67 -4.99
C TRP A 154 -11.57 -3.49 -4.22
N LEU A 155 -12.15 -2.30 -4.25
CA LEU A 155 -13.28 -1.91 -3.39
C LEU A 155 -14.60 -1.73 -4.15
N ASP A 156 -14.56 -1.57 -5.48
CA ASP A 156 -15.77 -1.52 -6.30
C ASP A 156 -16.14 -2.97 -6.73
N ASP A 157 -17.43 -3.32 -6.64
CA ASP A 157 -17.99 -4.57 -7.14
C ASP A 157 -17.91 -4.67 -8.69
#